data_AF-A0A5K1FUT1-F1
#
_entry.id   AF-A0A5K1FUT1-F1
#
_cell.length_a   1.000
_cell.length_b   1.000
_cell.length_c   1.000
_cell.angle_alpha   90.00
_cell.angle_beta   90.00
_cell.angle_gamma   90.00
#
_symmetry.space_group_name_H-M   'P 1'
#
loop_
_entity.id
_entity.type
_entity.pdbx_description
1 polymer ?
#
loop_
_entity_poly.entity_id
_entity_poly.type
_entity_poly.pdbx_seq_one_letter_code
_entity_poly.pdbx_strand_id
1 'polypeptide(L)' 'DDGILVVPTIPEPPPRVNSKKSSYNQFQNRASVLMSLATLSGCCQ' A
#
# COMPACT_ATOMS: atom_id res chain seq x y z
N ASP A 1 25.23 -6.16 6.67
CA ASP A 1 24.08 -7.06 6.48
C ASP A 1 22.73 -6.53 6.98
N ASP A 2 22.65 -5.40 7.69
CA ASP A 2 21.38 -4.77 8.07
C ASP A 2 20.79 -3.87 6.96
N GLY A 3 20.47 -4.48 5.82
CA GLY A 3 19.88 -3.74 4.69
C GLY A 3 18.43 -3.35 4.99
N ILE A 4 18.13 -2.05 5.03
CA ILE A 4 16.75 -1.57 5.12
C ILE A 4 16.09 -1.76 3.75
N LEU A 5 14.99 -2.52 3.72
CA LEU A 5 14.14 -2.64 2.54
C LEU A 5 13.19 -1.44 2.50
N VAL A 6 13.43 -0.52 1.56
CA VAL A 6 12.53 0.61 1.29
C VAL A 6 11.63 0.23 0.13
N VAL A 7 10.33 0.09 0.41
CA VAL A 7 9.30 -0.12 -0.61
C VAL A 7 8.22 0.96 -0.46
N PRO A 8 7.65 1.48 -1.56
CA PRO A 8 6.54 2.40 -1.48
C PRO A 8 5.31 1.69 -0.92
N THR A 9 4.68 2.28 0.10
CA THR A 9 3.45 1.76 0.71
C THR A 9 2.32 1.64 -0.33
N ILE A 10 2.25 2.60 -1.26
CA ILE A 10 1.29 2.60 -2.36
C ILE A 10 2.01 3.15 -3.61
N PRO A 11 1.98 2.45 -4.76
CA PRO A 11 2.66 2.87 -5.99
C PRO A 11 1.87 3.95 -6.74
N GLU A 12 0.60 4.15 -6.40
CA GLU A 12 -0.31 5.09 -7.04
C GLU A 12 -0.61 6.27 -6.11
N PRO A 13 -0.75 7.49 -6.67
CA PRO A 13 -1.20 8.64 -5.89
C PRO A 13 -2.62 8.42 -5.35
N PRO A 14 -2.97 9.03 -4.21
CA PRO A 14 -4.29 8.88 -3.62
C PRO A 14 -5.38 9.32 -4.60
N PRO A 15 -6.49 8.57 -4.69
CA PRO A 15 -7.58 8.91 -5.58
C PRO A 15 -8.21 10.24 -5.18
N ARG A 16 -8.64 11.03 -6.17
CA ARG A 16 -9.30 12.32 -5.93
C ARG A 16 -10.57 12.14 -5.09
N VAL A 17 -10.88 13.16 -4.30
CA VAL A 17 -12.17 13.27 -3.59
C VAL A 17 -13.29 13.15 -4.62
N ASN A 18 -14.26 12.25 -4.39
CA ASN A 18 -15.33 11.85 -5.33
C ASN A 18 -14.91 10.96 -6.51
N SER A 19 -13.77 10.27 -6.42
CA SER A 19 -13.46 9.20 -7.38
C SER A 19 -14.56 8.12 -7.42
N LYS A 20 -14.72 7.47 -8.57
CA LYS A 20 -15.66 6.35 -8.72
C LYS A 20 -15.35 5.29 -7.66
N LYS A 21 -16.36 4.77 -6.96
CA LYS A 21 -16.20 3.72 -5.92
C LYS A 21 -15.33 2.54 -6.40
N SER A 22 -15.46 2.14 -7.67
CA SER A 22 -14.61 1.10 -8.27
C SER A 22 -13.12 1.45 -8.28
N SER A 23 -12.76 2.71 -8.56
CA SER A 23 -11.38 3.19 -8.53
C SER A 23 -10.83 3.23 -7.10
N TYR A 24 -11.64 3.66 -6.14
CA TYR A 24 -11.27 3.66 -4.73
C TYR A 24 -11.05 2.25 -4.18
N ASN A 25 -11.92 1.30 -4.50
CA ASN A 25 -11.77 -0.10 -4.10
C ASN A 25 -10.53 -0.74 -4.71
N GLN A 26 -10.21 -0.43 -5.97
CA GLN A 26 -8.99 -0.92 -6.61
C GLN A 26 -7.73 -0.36 -5.95
N PHE A 27 -7.73 0.93 -5.61
CA PHE A 27 -6.67 1.58 -4.85
C PHE A 27 -6.47 0.94 -3.47
N GLN A 28 -7.55 0.72 -2.71
CA GLN A 28 -7.49 0.07 -1.40
C GLN A 28 -6.96 -1.37 -1.49
N ASN A 29 -7.43 -2.16 -2.45
CA ASN A 29 -6.94 -3.53 -2.63
C ASN A 29 -5.43 -3.55 -2.92
N ARG A 30 -4.93 -2.65 -3.78
CA ARG A 30 -3.50 -2.56 -4.09
C ARG A 30 -2.67 -2.09 -2.88
N ALA A 31 -3.17 -1.13 -2.12
CA ALA A 31 -2.53 -0.67 -0.88
C ALA A 31 -2.44 -1.79 0.17
N SER A 32 -3.52 -2.56 0.36
CA SER A 32 -3.57 -3.64 1.34
C SER A 32 -2.58 -4.77 1.04
N VAL A 33 -2.35 -5.10 -0.23
CA VAL A 33 -1.38 -6.15 -0.62
C VAL A 33 0.04 -5.77 -0.17
N LEU A 34 0.46 -4.54 -0.44
CA LEU A 34 1.80 -4.06 -0.07
C LEU A 34 1.95 -3.89 1.44
N MET A 35 0.91 -3.39 2.10
CA MET A 35 0.87 -3.24 3.56
C MET A 35 0.98 -4.59 4.29
N SER A 36 0.32 -5.62 3.75
CA SER A 36 0.34 -6.98 4.33
C SER A 36 1.74 -7.59 4.33
N LEU A 37 2.61 -7.24 3.38
CA LEU A 37 3.99 -7.74 3.34
C LEU A 37 4.80 -7.30 4.57
N ALA A 38 4.67 -6.04 4.97
CA ALA A 38 5.33 -5.50 6.15
C ALA A 38 4.72 -6.04 7.46
N THR A 39 3.39 -6.24 7.50
CA THR A 39 2.72 -6.80 8.69
C THR A 39 3.05 -8.28 8.90
N LEU A 40 3.10 -9.09 7.83
CA LEU A 40 3.40 -10.53 7.92
C LEU A 40 4.84 -10.81 8.32
N SER A 41 5.78 -9.92 8.01
CA SER A 41 7.16 -10.04 8.45
C SER A 41 7.37 -9.61 9.91
N GLY A 42 6.36 -9.02 10.55
CA GLY A 42 6.49 -8.45 11.90
C GLY A 42 7.38 -7.20 11.95
N CYS A 43 7.64 -6.58 10.79
CA CYS A 43 8.42 -5.35 10.72
C CYS A 43 7.56 -4.13 11.09
N CYS A 44 8.18 -3.11 11.68
CA CYS A 44 7.54 -1.80 11.84
C CYS A 44 7.22 -1.22 10.46
N GLN A 45 6.03 -0.67 10.30
CA GLN A 45 5.53 -0.08 9.06
C GLN A 45 5.61 1.44 9.09
#